data_AF-A0A9P1MLY4-F1
#
_entry.id   AF-A0A9P1MLY4-F1
#
_cell.length_a   1.000
_cell.length_b   1.000
_cell.length_c   1.000
_cell.angle_alpha   90.00
_cell.angle_beta   90.00
_cell.angle_gamma   90.00
#
_symmetry.space_group_name_H-M   'P 1'
#
loop_
_entity.id
_entity.type
_entity.pdbx_description
1 polymer ?
#
loop_
_entity_poly.entity_id
_entity_poly.type
_entity_poly.pdbx_seq_one_letter_code
_entity_poly.pdbx_strand_id
1 'polypeptide(L)'
;MISHEDNDNIAMEEMVADAFPDWSLIDEVSMPLLEQGIARFDTLQALLPSLMTIDTSKMGSEEIEKLPKLLRIAQMQIEHTLKTQYKLMTEIDELNSKLSSYKRQVRALRTKVEQKENEVFFQCFTCGKCFITQEFLATHIQERHQ
;
A
#
# COMPACT_ATOMS: atom_id res chain seq x y z
N MET A 1 -2.15 -38.46 -22.16
CA MET A 1 -1.78 -38.39 -20.73
C MET A 1 -0.73 -37.32 -20.61
N ILE A 2 -1.13 -36.22 -19.96
CA ILE A 2 -0.29 -35.09 -19.55
C ILE A 2 0.78 -35.67 -18.61
N SER A 3 2.06 -35.44 -18.86
CA SER A 3 2.81 -34.47 -18.07
C SER A 3 3.85 -33.74 -18.93
N HIS A 4 3.47 -32.55 -19.40
CA HIS A 4 4.37 -31.51 -19.91
C HIS A 4 4.82 -30.56 -18.78
N GLU A 5 4.65 -30.97 -17.52
CA GLU A 5 4.93 -30.13 -16.34
C GLU A 5 6.36 -30.30 -15.79
N ASP A 6 7.13 -31.27 -16.28
CA ASP A 6 8.49 -31.53 -15.78
C ASP A 6 9.58 -30.71 -16.49
N ASN A 7 9.24 -30.03 -17.60
CA ASN A 7 10.24 -29.32 -18.42
C ASN A 7 10.38 -27.82 -18.07
N ASP A 8 9.36 -27.24 -17.43
CA ASP A 8 9.40 -25.84 -16.98
C ASP A 8 10.08 -25.68 -15.61
N ASN A 9 10.22 -26.76 -14.84
CA ASN A 9 10.92 -26.75 -13.55
C ASN A 9 12.45 -26.80 -13.69
N ILE A 10 12.97 -27.38 -14.78
CA ILE A 10 14.41 -27.47 -15.04
C ILE A 10 14.98 -26.11 -15.46
N ALA A 11 14.20 -25.29 -16.17
CA ALA A 11 14.63 -23.97 -16.61
C ALA A 11 14.77 -22.93 -15.48
N MET A 12 14.09 -23.15 -14.33
CA MET A 12 14.13 -22.22 -13.20
C MET A 12 15.28 -22.54 -12.22
N GLU A 13 15.73 -23.80 -12.17
CA GLU A 13 16.91 -24.22 -11.40
C GLU A 13 18.23 -23.85 -12.11
N GLU A 14 18.25 -23.76 -13.44
CA GLU A 14 19.48 -23.47 -14.21
C GLU A 14 19.82 -21.97 -14.33
N MET A 15 18.93 -21.06 -13.89
CA MET A 15 19.18 -19.61 -13.89
C MET A 15 19.88 -19.09 -12.63
N VAL A 16 20.10 -19.93 -11.62
CA VAL A 16 20.98 -19.65 -10.46
C VAL A 16 22.34 -20.32 -10.70
N ALA A 17 22.89 -20.16 -11.90
CA ALA A 17 24.26 -20.55 -12.19
C ALA A 17 25.20 -19.69 -11.33
N ASP A 18 25.80 -20.29 -10.31
CA ASP A 18 27.01 -19.84 -9.61
C ASP A 18 27.11 -18.32 -9.37
N ALA A 19 26.05 -17.73 -8.82
CA ALA A 19 26.07 -16.33 -8.42
C ALA A 19 26.94 -16.19 -7.15
N PHE A 20 28.25 -16.06 -7.31
CA PHE A 20 29.14 -15.80 -6.18
C PHE A 20 28.87 -14.42 -5.59
N PRO A 21 29.04 -14.23 -4.27
CA PRO A 21 28.94 -12.92 -3.65
C PRO A 21 29.92 -11.93 -4.30
N ASP A 22 29.44 -10.73 -4.62
CA ASP A 22 30.33 -9.66 -5.09
C ASP A 22 31.13 -9.09 -3.91
N TRP A 23 32.27 -9.73 -3.64
CA TRP A 23 33.20 -9.34 -2.58
C TRP A 23 33.84 -7.97 -2.83
N SER A 24 33.96 -7.54 -4.09
CA SER A 24 34.54 -6.23 -4.42
C SER A 24 33.62 -5.11 -3.94
N LEU A 25 32.33 -5.24 -4.22
CA LEU A 25 31.30 -4.31 -3.75
C LEU A 25 31.21 -4.30 -2.22
N ILE A 26 31.30 -5.48 -1.58
CA ILE A 26 31.29 -5.58 -0.11
C ILE A 26 32.47 -4.83 0.49
N ASP A 27 33.65 -4.88 -0.11
CA ASP A 27 34.86 -4.22 0.42
C ASP A 27 34.78 -2.69 0.31
N GLU A 28 34.25 -2.17 -0.80
CA GLU A 28 34.05 -0.73 -1.02
C GLU A 28 33.06 -0.08 -0.04
N VAL A 29 32.20 -0.89 0.58
CA VAL A 29 31.19 -0.40 1.51
C VAL A 29 31.83 0.06 2.82
N SER A 30 31.67 1.34 3.11
CA SER A 30 32.06 1.94 4.38
C SER A 30 30.98 1.75 5.45
N MET A 31 31.25 0.88 6.43
CA MET A 31 30.34 0.64 7.55
C MET A 31 30.02 1.91 8.37
N PRO A 32 30.99 2.80 8.68
CA PRO A 32 30.69 4.03 9.41
C PRO A 32 29.68 4.95 8.68
N LEU A 33 29.77 5.04 7.35
CA LEU A 33 28.84 5.86 6.56
C LEU A 33 27.43 5.26 6.55
N LEU A 34 27.35 3.92 6.44
CA LEU A 34 26.07 3.21 6.57
C LEU A 34 25.44 3.45 7.94
N GLU A 35 26.24 3.37 9.01
CA GLU A 35 25.76 3.58 10.39
C GLU A 35 25.28 5.02 10.62
N GLN A 36 25.90 6.00 9.96
CA GLN A 36 25.45 7.39 9.94
C GLN A 36 24.22 7.62 9.04
N GLY A 37 23.79 6.61 8.29
CA GLY A 37 22.61 6.66 7.42
C GLY A 37 22.86 7.24 6.02
N ILE A 38 24.11 7.47 5.64
CA ILE A 38 24.48 8.02 4.32
C ILE A 38 24.40 6.92 3.27
N ALA A 39 23.65 7.17 2.18
CA ALA A 39 23.41 6.22 1.08
C ALA A 39 22.90 4.83 1.54
N ARG A 40 22.35 4.73 2.76
CA ARG A 40 22.05 3.46 3.42
C ARG A 40 21.09 2.58 2.60
N PHE A 41 20.07 3.16 1.99
CA PHE A 41 19.09 2.36 1.26
C PHE A 41 19.66 1.76 -0.03
N ASP A 42 20.21 2.59 -0.91
CA ASP A 42 20.70 2.14 -2.22
C ASP A 42 21.86 1.15 -2.08
N THR A 43 22.78 1.41 -1.14
CA THR A 43 23.89 0.51 -0.85
C THR A 43 23.40 -0.82 -0.24
N LEU A 44 22.44 -0.80 0.69
CA LEU A 44 21.88 -2.04 1.23
C LEU A 44 21.11 -2.83 0.17
N GLN A 45 20.41 -2.19 -0.75
CA GLN A 45 19.73 -2.89 -1.85
C GLN A 45 20.72 -3.52 -2.83
N ALA A 46 21.80 -2.81 -3.19
CA ALA A 46 22.83 -3.32 -4.07
C ALA A 46 23.56 -4.56 -3.50
N LEU A 47 23.69 -4.64 -2.17
CA LEU A 47 24.34 -5.76 -1.47
C LEU A 47 23.43 -6.96 -1.22
N LEU A 48 22.11 -6.81 -1.39
CA LEU A 48 21.15 -7.87 -1.09
C LEU A 48 21.39 -9.16 -1.90
N PRO A 49 21.65 -9.11 -3.23
CA PRO A 49 21.94 -10.32 -4.00
C PRO A 49 23.17 -11.05 -3.45
N SER A 50 24.26 -10.33 -3.18
CA SER A 50 25.48 -10.89 -2.61
C SER A 50 25.26 -11.50 -1.23
N LEU A 51 24.35 -10.95 -0.42
CA LEU A 51 24.01 -11.51 0.89
C LEU A 51 23.20 -12.82 0.80
N MET A 52 22.37 -12.97 -0.23
CA MET A 52 21.53 -14.15 -0.42
C MET A 52 22.28 -15.33 -1.01
N THR A 53 23.42 -15.09 -1.65
CA THR A 53 24.21 -16.13 -2.31
C THR A 53 25.40 -16.63 -1.49
N ILE A 54 25.61 -16.13 -0.27
CA ILE A 54 26.68 -16.59 0.61
C ILE A 54 26.42 -18.04 1.02
N ASP A 55 27.36 -18.91 0.67
CA ASP A 55 27.45 -20.28 1.15
C ASP A 55 28.73 -20.46 1.97
N THR A 56 28.59 -20.55 3.30
CA THR A 56 29.71 -20.68 4.24
C THR A 56 30.48 -21.99 4.09
N SER A 57 29.91 -22.99 3.42
CA SER A 57 30.60 -24.27 3.16
C SER A 57 31.63 -24.18 2.02
N LYS A 58 31.51 -23.14 1.16
CA LYS A 58 32.36 -22.92 -0.02
C LYS A 58 33.33 -21.74 0.12
N MET A 59 33.33 -21.07 1.27
CA MET A 59 34.17 -19.89 1.53
C MET A 59 35.62 -20.27 1.87
N GLY A 60 36.59 -19.53 1.33
CA GLY A 60 37.98 -19.59 1.75
C GLY A 60 38.23 -18.84 3.06
N SER A 61 39.47 -18.88 3.55
CA SER A 61 39.83 -18.25 4.83
C SER A 61 39.69 -16.73 4.81
N GLU A 62 39.96 -16.08 3.68
CA GLU A 62 39.87 -14.62 3.53
C GLU A 62 38.42 -14.12 3.49
N GLU A 63 37.51 -14.88 2.86
CA GLU A 63 36.10 -14.53 2.81
C GLU A 63 35.42 -14.72 4.18
N ILE A 64 35.87 -15.70 4.98
CA ILE A 64 35.37 -15.91 6.34
C ILE A 64 35.65 -14.69 7.24
N GLU A 65 36.78 -14.01 7.07
CA GLU A 65 37.08 -12.77 7.80
C GLU A 65 36.11 -11.62 7.48
N LYS A 66 35.44 -11.67 6.32
CA LYS A 66 34.44 -10.67 5.88
C LYS A 66 33.04 -10.95 6.40
N LEU A 67 32.78 -12.14 6.96
CA LEU A 67 31.47 -12.55 7.47
C LEU A 67 30.89 -11.59 8.54
N PRO A 68 31.66 -11.04 9.51
CA PRO A 68 31.12 -10.09 10.47
C PRO A 68 30.58 -8.80 9.82
N LYS A 69 31.26 -8.32 8.77
CA LYS A 69 30.81 -7.15 7.99
C LYS A 69 29.49 -7.44 7.31
N LEU A 70 29.36 -8.62 6.71
CA LEU A 70 28.13 -9.09 6.07
C LEU A 70 26.97 -9.22 7.05
N LEU A 71 27.20 -9.85 8.21
CA LEU A 71 26.19 -9.96 9.26
C LEU A 71 25.72 -8.59 9.74
N ARG A 72 26.64 -7.62 9.84
CA ARG A 72 26.29 -6.25 10.19
C ARG A 72 25.43 -5.59 9.11
N ILE A 73 25.76 -5.75 7.83
CA ILE A 73 24.96 -5.26 6.69
C ILE A 73 23.55 -5.90 6.71
N ALA A 74 23.46 -7.22 6.92
CA ALA A 74 22.19 -7.94 7.02
C ALA A 74 21.34 -7.45 8.18
N GLN A 75 21.93 -7.24 9.36
CA GLN A 75 21.23 -6.62 10.50
C GLN A 75 20.66 -5.24 10.11
N MET A 76 21.45 -4.41 9.43
CA MET A 76 21.02 -3.08 9.01
C MET A 76 19.90 -3.10 7.97
N GLN A 77 19.88 -4.09 7.07
CA GLN A 77 18.77 -4.36 6.14
C GLN A 77 17.50 -4.72 6.89
N ILE A 78 17.59 -5.64 7.87
CA ILE A 78 16.45 -6.04 8.70
C ILE A 78 15.86 -4.83 9.42
N GLU A 79 16.71 -4.03 10.09
CA GLU A 79 16.27 -2.81 10.78
C GLU A 79 15.60 -1.81 9.83
N HIS A 80 16.17 -1.59 8.64
CA HIS A 80 15.60 -0.69 7.64
C HIS A 80 14.21 -1.16 7.20
N THR A 81 14.09 -2.45 6.89
CA THR A 81 12.84 -3.07 6.46
C THR A 81 11.77 -2.96 7.55
N LEU A 82 12.10 -3.31 8.80
CA LEU A 82 11.17 -3.21 9.93
C LEU A 82 10.70 -1.76 10.16
N LYS A 83 11.62 -0.78 10.12
CA LYS A 83 11.29 0.63 10.29
C LYS A 83 10.37 1.14 9.17
N THR A 84 10.60 0.68 7.95
CA THR A 84 9.79 1.06 6.79
C THR A 84 8.40 0.42 6.85
N GLN A 85 8.33 -0.86 7.18
CA GLN A 85 7.07 -1.57 7.40
C GLN A 85 6.22 -0.91 8.49
N TYR A 86 6.84 -0.53 9.61
CA TYR A 86 6.14 0.17 10.69
C TYR A 86 5.52 1.50 10.21
N LYS A 87 6.29 2.32 9.48
CA LYS A 87 5.79 3.59 8.92
C LYS A 87 4.60 3.38 7.99
N LEU A 88 4.72 2.42 7.07
CA LEU A 88 3.65 2.09 6.13
C LEU A 88 2.40 1.59 6.86
N MET A 89 2.57 0.78 7.91
CA MET A 89 1.45 0.30 8.73
C MET A 89 0.69 1.46 9.40
N THR A 90 1.41 2.42 10.00
CA THR A 90 0.80 3.61 10.61
C THR A 90 0.04 4.44 9.57
N GLU A 91 0.61 4.60 8.38
CA GLU A 91 -0.04 5.37 7.29
C GLU A 91 -1.31 4.67 6.78
N ILE A 92 -1.29 3.34 6.66
CA ILE A 92 -2.47 2.53 6.34
C ILE A 92 -3.58 2.73 7.39
N ASP A 93 -3.23 2.72 8.69
CA ASP A 93 -4.20 2.91 9.76
C ASP A 93 -4.84 4.31 9.74
N GLU A 94 -4.05 5.35 9.47
CA GLU A 94 -4.54 6.71 9.29
C GLU A 94 -5.48 6.84 8.09
N LEU A 95 -5.10 6.26 6.95
CA LEU A 95 -5.92 6.26 5.73
C LEU A 95 -7.23 5.48 5.94
N ASN A 96 -7.18 4.33 6.62
CA ASN A 96 -8.36 3.56 6.97
C ASN A 96 -9.31 4.34 7.89
N SER A 97 -8.75 5.07 8.87
CA SER A 97 -9.52 5.94 9.76
C SER A 97 -10.21 7.05 8.98
N LYS A 98 -9.49 7.73 8.08
CA LYS A 98 -10.05 8.77 7.18
C LYS A 98 -11.14 8.19 6.28
N LEU A 99 -10.90 7.03 5.66
CA LEU A 99 -11.87 6.35 4.79
C LEU A 99 -13.13 5.98 5.56
N SER A 100 -13.01 5.51 6.80
CA SER A 100 -14.16 5.19 7.65
C SER A 100 -15.01 6.43 7.96
N SER A 101 -14.36 7.58 8.22
CA SER A 101 -15.03 8.86 8.43
C SER A 101 -15.76 9.32 7.17
N TYR A 102 -15.10 9.30 6.01
CA TYR A 102 -15.73 9.66 4.74
C TYR A 102 -16.90 8.74 4.40
N LYS A 103 -16.77 7.42 4.62
CA LYS A 103 -17.88 6.47 4.43
C LYS A 103 -19.09 6.83 5.31
N ARG A 104 -18.87 7.23 6.58
CA ARG A 104 -19.95 7.68 7.47
C ARG A 104 -20.60 8.97 6.96
N GLN A 105 -19.81 9.94 6.52
CA GLN A 105 -20.31 11.20 5.98
C GLN A 105 -21.15 10.97 4.71
N VAL A 106 -20.68 10.11 3.80
CA VAL A 106 -21.42 9.76 2.57
C VAL A 106 -22.75 9.09 2.91
N ARG A 107 -22.78 8.14 3.86
CA ARG A 107 -24.03 7.52 4.31
C ARG A 107 -25.00 8.57 4.88
N ALA A 108 -24.52 9.45 5.75
CA ALA A 108 -25.35 10.50 6.33
C ALA A 108 -25.91 11.47 5.27
N LEU A 109 -25.10 11.85 4.28
CA LEU A 109 -25.55 12.68 3.17
C LEU A 109 -26.57 11.96 2.29
N ARG A 110 -26.37 10.68 1.98
CA ARG A 110 -27.34 9.87 1.23
C ARG A 110 -28.70 9.84 1.94
N THR A 111 -28.71 9.55 3.24
CA THR A 111 -29.96 9.56 4.02
C THR A 111 -30.64 10.93 4.02
N LYS A 112 -29.88 12.03 4.10
CA LYS A 112 -30.46 13.39 4.00
C LYS A 112 -31.07 13.67 2.62
N VAL A 113 -30.44 13.20 1.55
CA VAL A 113 -30.97 13.34 0.19
C VAL A 113 -32.23 12.51 0.03
N GLU A 114 -32.21 11.24 0.45
CA GLU A 114 -33.38 10.35 0.41
C GLU A 114 -34.55 10.91 1.25
N GLN A 115 -34.29 11.50 2.41
CA GLN A 115 -35.33 12.16 3.22
C GLN A 115 -35.93 13.36 2.50
N LYS A 116 -35.11 14.17 1.83
CA LYS A 116 -35.57 15.33 1.06
C LYS A 116 -36.35 14.93 -0.19
N GLU A 117 -35.96 13.85 -0.86
CA GLU A 117 -36.70 13.31 -2.01
C GLU A 117 -38.06 12.73 -1.62
N ASN A 118 -38.17 12.20 -0.39
CA ASN A 118 -39.42 11.69 0.18
C ASN A 118 -40.25 12.78 0.88
N GLU A 119 -39.89 14.06 0.80
CA GLU A 119 -40.78 15.15 1.22
C GLU A 119 -42.03 15.13 0.34
N VAL A 120 -43.19 14.89 0.98
CA VAL A 120 -44.47 14.82 0.29
C VAL A 120 -44.83 16.23 -0.19
N PHE A 121 -44.71 16.46 -1.49
CA PHE A 121 -45.18 17.69 -2.11
C PHE A 121 -46.72 17.70 -2.18
N PHE A 122 -47.31 18.86 -1.96
CA PHE A 122 -48.75 19.08 -2.07
C PHE A 122 -49.11 19.40 -3.53
N GLN A 123 -49.90 18.53 -4.18
CA GLN A 123 -50.27 18.71 -5.58
C GLN A 123 -51.65 19.39 -5.73
N CYS A 124 -51.74 20.41 -6.59
CA CYS A 124 -53.02 20.99 -6.99
C CYS A 124 -53.76 20.04 -7.93
N PHE A 125 -54.97 19.63 -7.55
CA PHE A 125 -55.80 18.74 -8.38
C PHE A 125 -56.25 19.38 -9.70
N THR A 126 -56.37 20.71 -9.75
CA THR A 126 -56.89 21.44 -10.92
C THR A 126 -55.84 21.60 -12.02
N CYS A 127 -54.57 21.88 -11.67
CA CYS A 127 -53.51 22.15 -12.66
C CYS A 127 -52.27 21.26 -12.54
N GLY A 128 -52.23 20.35 -11.56
CA GLY A 128 -51.15 19.37 -11.39
C GLY A 128 -49.84 19.91 -10.81
N LYS A 129 -49.74 21.20 -10.47
CA LYS A 129 -48.54 21.81 -9.88
C LYS A 129 -48.31 21.32 -8.45
N CYS A 130 -47.04 21.08 -8.10
CA CYS A 130 -46.60 20.63 -6.78
C CYS A 130 -46.03 21.79 -5.94
N PHE A 131 -46.34 21.80 -4.65
CA PHE A 131 -45.95 22.83 -3.70
C PHE A 131 -45.27 22.20 -2.47
N ILE A 132 -44.33 22.93 -1.88
CA ILE A 132 -43.55 22.46 -0.72
C ILE A 132 -44.39 22.48 0.55
N THR A 133 -45.33 23.42 0.68
CA THR A 133 -46.21 23.55 1.86
C THR A 133 -47.68 23.65 1.47
N GLN A 134 -48.56 23.26 2.40
CA GLN A 134 -50.00 23.38 2.23
C GLN A 134 -50.46 24.85 2.11
N GLU A 135 -49.78 25.79 2.77
CA GLU A 135 -50.07 27.22 2.69
C GLU A 135 -49.93 27.74 1.26
N PHE A 136 -48.82 27.40 0.58
CA PHE A 136 -48.59 27.79 -0.82
C PHE A 136 -49.62 27.15 -1.77
N LEU A 137 -50.01 25.90 -1.52
CA LEU A 137 -51.09 25.27 -2.28
C LEU A 137 -52.42 26.04 -2.08
N ALA A 138 -52.75 26.41 -0.84
CA ALA A 138 -53.98 27.14 -0.53
C ALA A 138 -54.01 28.51 -1.21
N THR A 139 -52.91 29.27 -1.17
CA THR A 139 -52.81 30.57 -1.88
C THR A 139 -52.95 30.36 -3.39
N HIS A 140 -52.30 29.34 -3.95
CA HIS A 140 -52.40 29.04 -5.37
C HIS A 140 -53.83 28.71 -5.81
N ILE A 141 -54.55 27.88 -5.04
CA ILE A 141 -55.95 27.55 -5.33
C ILE A 141 -56.79 28.82 -5.29
N GLN A 142 -56.61 29.66 -4.27
CA GLN A 142 -57.36 30.91 -4.10
C GLN A 142 -57.11 31.92 -5.22
N GLU A 143 -55.87 32.06 -5.71
CA GLU A 143 -55.52 33.07 -6.71
C GLU A 143 -55.75 32.63 -8.16
N ARG A 144 -55.74 31.32 -8.45
CA ARG A 144 -55.73 30.79 -9.82
C ARG A 144 -56.92 29.91 -10.17
N HIS A 145 -57.65 29.39 -9.18
CA HIS A 145 -58.69 28.38 -9.38
C HIS A 145 -59.99 28.66 -8.61
N GLN A 146 -60.07 29.79 -7.90
CA GLN A 146 -61.23 30.23 -7.13
C GLN A 146 -61.84 31.49 -7.75
#